data_AF-A0A674J656-F1
#
_entry.id   AF-A0A674J656-F1
#
_cell.length_a   1.000
_cell.length_b   1.000
_cell.length_c   1.000
_cell.angle_alpha   90.00
_cell.angle_beta   90.00
_cell.angle_gamma   90.00
#
_symmetry.space_group_name_H-M   'P 1'
#
loop_
_entity.id
_entity.type
_entity.pdbx_description
1 polymer ?
#
loop_
_entity_poly.entity_id
_entity_poly.type
_entity_poly.pdbx_seq_one_letter_code
_entity_poly.pdbx_strand_id
1 'polypeptide(L)'
;MEAPALGLPDLVKPFQLYVHERRGVALGVLTQLLGAWKRPVAYFSKQLDQVSKGWPACLRAVAATALLLGEAEKLTLGGIVGLMLYPLFCSAFALSQRAG
;
A
#
# COMPACT_ATOMS: atom_id res chain seq x y z
N MET A 1 7.12 -5.49 -23.16
CA MET A 1 6.69 -5.08 -21.81
C MET A 1 7.96 -4.75 -21.06
N GLU A 2 8.15 -3.49 -20.67
CA GLU A 2 9.39 -3.02 -20.03
C GLU A 2 9.14 -2.69 -18.57
N ALA A 3 10.13 -2.99 -17.72
CA ALA A 3 10.10 -2.65 -16.32
C ALA A 3 10.30 -1.13 -16.16
N PRO A 4 9.47 -0.42 -15.37
CA PRO A 4 9.68 0.99 -15.12
C PRO A 4 10.96 1.21 -14.32
N ALA A 5 11.68 2.31 -14.61
CA ALA A 5 12.85 2.69 -13.85
C ALA A 5 12.47 3.09 -12.41
N LEU A 6 13.17 2.52 -11.44
CA LEU A 6 13.02 2.86 -10.03
C LEU A 6 13.93 4.02 -9.62
N GLY A 7 13.48 4.78 -8.62
CA GLY A 7 14.28 5.74 -7.90
C GLY A 7 15.06 5.12 -6.77
N LEU A 8 16.24 5.65 -6.51
CA LEU A 8 16.93 5.40 -5.24
C LEU A 8 16.15 6.11 -4.12
N PRO A 9 16.02 5.49 -2.94
CA PRO A 9 15.37 6.11 -1.80
C PRO A 9 16.16 7.33 -1.31
N ASP A 10 15.48 8.46 -1.17
CA ASP A 10 16.02 9.69 -0.57
C ASP A 10 15.47 9.86 0.84
N LEU A 11 16.27 9.59 1.87
CA LEU A 11 15.80 9.60 3.26
C LEU A 11 15.40 10.99 3.78
N VAL A 12 15.78 12.06 3.09
CA VAL A 12 15.44 13.44 3.47
C VAL A 12 14.01 13.79 3.07
N LYS A 13 13.47 13.13 2.05
CA LYS A 13 12.14 13.41 1.50
C LYS A 13 11.08 12.49 2.09
N PRO A 14 9.85 12.98 2.30
CA PRO A 14 8.76 12.13 2.73
C PRO A 14 8.44 11.08 1.67
N PHE A 15 8.12 9.89 2.13
CA PHE A 15 7.65 8.80 1.29
C PHE A 15 6.13 8.79 1.22
N GLN A 16 5.58 8.28 0.12
CA GLN A 16 4.16 8.01 -0.02
C GLN A 16 3.96 6.54 -0.40
N LEU A 17 3.23 5.80 0.43
CA LEU A 17 2.91 4.40 0.21
C LEU A 17 1.45 4.27 -0.22
N TYR A 18 1.25 3.84 -1.46
CA TYR A 18 -0.08 3.49 -1.99
C TYR A 18 -0.32 2.01 -1.76
N VAL A 19 -1.47 1.68 -1.16
CA VAL A 19 -1.81 0.28 -0.81
C VAL A 19 -3.13 -0.11 -1.45
N HIS A 20 -3.17 -1.33 -1.96
CA HIS A 20 -4.36 -1.98 -2.48
C HIS A 20 -4.37 -3.46 -2.08
N GLU A 21 -5.50 -3.97 -1.63
CA GLU A 21 -5.70 -5.39 -1.36
C GLU A 21 -6.60 -5.98 -2.43
N ARG A 22 -6.21 -7.13 -2.99
CA ARG A 22 -7.04 -7.89 -3.92
C ARG A 22 -6.87 -9.38 -3.69
N ARG A 23 -7.99 -10.06 -3.38
CA ARG A 23 -8.08 -11.53 -3.27
C ARG A 23 -7.01 -12.15 -2.35
N GLY A 24 -6.75 -11.52 -1.20
CA GLY A 24 -5.78 -11.99 -0.22
C GLY A 24 -4.34 -11.60 -0.52
N VAL A 25 -4.11 -10.68 -1.47
CA VAL A 25 -2.79 -10.19 -1.84
C VAL A 25 -2.74 -8.69 -1.59
N ALA A 26 -1.77 -8.27 -0.78
CA ALA A 26 -1.40 -6.89 -0.56
C ALA A 26 -0.47 -6.43 -1.69
N LEU A 27 -0.87 -5.38 -2.38
CA LEU A 27 -0.12 -4.71 -3.43
C LEU A 27 0.17 -3.29 -2.97
N GLY A 28 1.36 -2.78 -3.24
CA GLY A 28 1.64 -1.39 -2.96
C GLY A 28 2.81 -0.83 -3.73
N VAL A 29 2.85 0.50 -3.75
CA VAL A 29 3.89 1.26 -4.43
C VAL A 29 4.41 2.31 -3.47
N LEU A 30 5.70 2.26 -3.17
CA LEU A 30 6.40 3.30 -2.44
C LEU A 30 6.91 4.33 -3.45
N THR A 31 6.57 5.59 -3.23
CA THR A 31 6.93 6.69 -4.14
C THR A 31 7.50 7.86 -3.36
N GLN A 32 8.25 8.71 -4.06
CA GLN A 32 8.72 10.00 -3.57
C GLN A 32 8.51 11.07 -4.62
N LEU A 33 8.38 12.32 -4.19
CA LEU A 33 8.31 13.45 -5.09
C LEU A 33 9.71 13.78 -5.65
N LEU A 34 9.81 13.80 -6.97
CA LEU A 34 10.93 14.33 -7.72
C LEU A 34 10.43 15.56 -8.51
N GLY A 35 10.59 16.74 -7.91
CA GLY A 35 9.91 17.95 -8.40
C GLY A 35 8.39 17.78 -8.31
N ALA A 36 7.68 17.95 -9.43
CA ALA A 36 6.23 17.76 -9.52
C ALA A 36 5.80 16.30 -9.75
N TRP A 37 6.74 15.36 -9.97
CA TRP A 37 6.44 13.99 -10.37
C TRP A 37 6.56 13.02 -9.20
N LYS A 38 5.63 12.05 -9.11
CA LYS A 38 5.73 10.93 -8.17
C LYS A 38 6.58 9.83 -8.78
N ARG A 39 7.82 9.71 -8.33
CA ARG A 39 8.76 8.67 -8.78
C ARG A 39 8.61 7.42 -7.91
N PRO A 40 8.42 6.22 -8.50
CA PRO A 40 8.40 4.98 -7.75
C PRO A 40 9.80 4.63 -7.25
N VAL A 41 9.89 4.23 -5.98
CA VAL A 41 11.11 3.74 -5.32
C VAL A 41 11.06 2.22 -5.21
N ALA A 42 9.88 1.66 -4.91
CA ALA A 42 9.68 0.23 -4.81
C ALA A 42 8.23 -0.17 -5.12
N TYR A 43 8.07 -1.39 -5.62
CA TYR A 43 6.79 -2.07 -5.73
C TYR A 43 6.78 -3.24 -4.77
N PHE A 44 5.65 -3.44 -4.09
CA PHE A 44 5.46 -4.54 -3.16
C PHE A 44 4.31 -5.43 -3.60
N SER A 45 4.50 -6.73 -3.42
CA SER A 45 3.46 -7.74 -3.56
C SER A 45 3.68 -8.81 -2.51
N LYS A 46 2.72 -8.99 -1.61
CA LYS A 46 2.79 -9.95 -0.51
C LYS A 46 1.44 -10.60 -0.29
N GLN A 47 1.42 -11.89 -0.01
CA GLN A 47 0.19 -12.55 0.40
C GLN A 47 -0.13 -12.19 1.85
N LEU A 48 -1.42 -11.95 2.12
CA LEU A 48 -1.93 -11.94 3.47
C LEU A 48 -1.86 -13.35 4.07
N ASP A 49 -1.74 -13.43 5.39
CA ASP A 49 -1.85 -14.68 6.12
C ASP A 49 -3.26 -15.27 5.99
N GLN A 50 -3.40 -16.56 6.30
CA GLN A 50 -4.67 -17.28 6.12
C GLN A 50 -5.81 -16.72 6.98
N VAL A 51 -5.50 -16.17 8.16
CA VAL A 51 -6.50 -15.59 9.06
C VAL A 51 -7.00 -14.27 8.46
N SER A 52 -6.08 -13.40 8.07
CA SER A 52 -6.41 -12.12 7.44
C SER A 52 -7.18 -12.31 6.13
N LYS A 53 -6.91 -13.34 5.34
CA LYS A 53 -7.67 -13.67 4.12
C LYS A 53 -9.16 -13.91 4.38
N GLY A 54 -9.53 -14.40 5.57
CA GLY A 54 -10.92 -14.60 5.99
C GLY A 54 -11.62 -13.33 6.48
N TRP A 55 -10.91 -12.22 6.64
CA TRP A 55 -11.50 -10.99 7.19
C TRP A 55 -12.38 -10.22 6.18
N PRO A 56 -13.33 -9.41 6.67
CA PRO A 56 -14.03 -8.41 5.87
C PRO A 56 -13.08 -7.51 5.08
N ALA A 57 -13.52 -7.02 3.91
CA ALA A 57 -12.68 -6.27 2.98
C ALA A 57 -11.94 -5.08 3.63
N CYS A 58 -12.62 -4.30 4.49
CA CYS A 58 -12.01 -3.16 5.17
C CYS A 58 -10.87 -3.59 6.11
N LEU A 59 -11.06 -4.68 6.85
CA LEU A 59 -10.02 -5.22 7.75
C LEU A 59 -8.87 -5.85 6.95
N ARG A 60 -9.15 -6.48 5.80
CA ARG A 60 -8.11 -6.94 4.87
C ARG A 60 -7.26 -5.79 4.33
N ALA A 61 -7.88 -4.65 4.02
CA ALA A 61 -7.15 -3.46 3.57
C ALA A 61 -6.22 -2.91 4.68
N VAL A 62 -6.68 -2.91 5.94
CA VAL A 62 -5.85 -2.54 7.10
C VAL A 62 -4.69 -3.52 7.29
N ALA A 63 -4.96 -4.83 7.25
CA ALA A 63 -3.94 -5.88 7.35
C ALA A 63 -2.88 -5.75 6.23
N ALA A 64 -3.33 -5.52 4.99
CA ALA A 64 -2.45 -5.29 3.85
C ALA A 64 -1.57 -4.06 4.05
N THR A 65 -2.13 -2.99 4.61
CA THR A 65 -1.38 -1.76 4.89
C THR A 65 -0.30 -1.97 5.94
N ALA A 66 -0.63 -2.61 7.06
CA ALA A 66 0.34 -2.91 8.11
C ALA A 66 1.49 -3.80 7.58
N LEU A 67 1.14 -4.81 6.78
CA LEU A 67 2.11 -5.71 6.17
C LEU A 67 3.07 -4.96 5.24
N LEU A 68 2.54 -4.14 4.32
CA LEU A 68 3.38 -3.40 3.39
C LEU A 68 4.15 -2.25 4.04
N LEU A 69 3.61 -1.66 5.11
CA LEU A 69 4.32 -0.64 5.87
C LEU A 69 5.60 -1.21 6.51
N GLY A 70 5.54 -2.42 7.08
CA GLY A 70 6.73 -3.08 7.63
C GLY A 70 7.79 -3.44 6.57
N GLU A 71 7.38 -3.69 5.33
CA GLU A 71 8.32 -3.87 4.21
C GLU A 71 8.89 -2.53 3.72
N ALA A 72 8.06 -1.48 3.69
CA ALA A 72 8.48 -0.13 3.33
C ALA A 72 9.46 0.45 4.35
N GLU A 73 9.26 0.19 5.64
CA GLU A 73 10.11 0.67 6.73
C GLU A 73 11.58 0.25 6.57
N LYS A 74 11.83 -0.94 5.99
CA LYS A 74 13.19 -1.41 5.66
C LYS A 74 13.89 -0.53 4.64
N LEU A 75 13.14 0.12 3.75
CA LEU A 75 13.66 1.03 2.72
C LEU A 75 13.66 2.48 3.18
N THR A 76 12.71 2.87 4.04
CA THR A 76 12.61 4.25 4.55
C THR A 76 13.46 4.49 5.79
N LEU A 77 13.97 3.44 6.44
CA LEU A 77 14.85 3.49 7.62
C LEU A 77 14.29 4.38 8.73
N GLY A 78 12.99 4.26 9.00
CA GLY A 78 12.28 5.06 10.01
C GLY A 78 11.89 6.48 9.55
N GLY A 79 12.07 6.81 8.26
CA GLY A 79 11.60 8.05 7.67
C GLY A 79 10.07 8.18 7.64
N ILE A 80 9.58 9.39 7.42
CA ILE A 80 8.14 9.69 7.40
C ILE A 80 7.48 9.08 6.17
N VAL A 81 6.45 8.25 6.39
CA VAL A 81 5.67 7.60 5.33
C VAL A 81 4.21 8.05 5.41
N GLY A 82 3.73 8.72 4.36
CA GLY A 82 2.32 9.02 4.15
C GLY A 82 1.59 7.82 3.55
N LEU A 83 0.59 7.30 4.25
CA LEU A 83 -0.26 6.20 3.78
C LEU A 83 -1.38 6.73 2.89
N MET A 84 -1.41 6.26 1.65
CA MET A 84 -2.43 6.60 0.66
C MET A 84 -3.33 5.39 0.43
N LEU A 85 -4.34 5.25 1.30
CA LEU A 85 -5.44 4.31 1.15
C LEU A 85 -6.53 4.97 0.32
N TYR A 86 -6.91 4.38 -0.81
CA TYR A 86 -8.07 4.89 -1.55
C TYR A 86 -9.34 4.70 -0.69
N PRO A 87 -10.06 5.78 -0.33
CA PRO A 87 -11.21 5.72 0.60
C PRO A 87 -12.41 4.95 0.05
N LEU A 88 -12.39 4.55 -1.23
CA LEU A 88 -13.48 3.84 -1.90
C LEU A 88 -13.65 2.38 -1.44
N PHE A 89 -12.64 1.75 -0.84
CA PHE A 89 -12.76 0.35 -0.39
C PHE A 89 -13.58 0.19 0.89
N CYS A 90 -13.61 1.20 1.77
CA CYS A 90 -14.41 1.13 3.00
C CYS A 90 -15.88 1.51 2.75
N SER A 91 -16.14 2.54 1.93
CA SER A 91 -17.49 3.02 1.66
C SER A 91 -18.29 2.14 0.69
N ALA A 92 -17.66 1.60 -0.37
CA ALA A 92 -18.38 0.76 -1.34
C ALA A 92 -18.78 -0.62 -0.77
N PHE A 93 -17.98 -1.20 0.12
CA PHE A 93 -18.32 -2.49 0.75
C PHE A 93 -19.29 -2.33 1.92
N ALA A 94 -19.22 -1.23 2.67
CA ALA A 94 -20.21 -0.91 3.71
C ALA A 94 -21.63 -0.73 3.12
N LEU A 95 -21.76 -0.21 1.90
CA LEU A 95 -23.04 -0.13 1.17
C LEU A 95 -23.54 -1.50 0.70
N SER A 96 -22.64 -2.41 0.29
CA SER A 96 -23.02 -3.76 -0.17
C SER A 96 -23.41 -4.70 0.97
N GLN A 97 -22.91 -4.51 2.20
CA GLN A 97 -23.28 -5.34 3.36
C GLN A 97 -24.57 -4.91 4.06
N ARG A 98 -25.15 -3.76 3.70
CA ARG A 98 -26.43 -3.29 4.27
C ARG A 98 -27.64 -3.76 3.45
N ALA A 99 -27.41 -4.46 2.33
CA ALA A 99 -28.43 -4.94 1.40
C ALA A 99 -28.57 -6.48 1.36
N GLY A 100 -28.07 -7.18 2.39
CA GLY A 100 -28.17 -8.64 2.52
C GLY A 100 -28.77 -9.03 3.87
#